data_AF-A0A2R6ALF8-F1
#
_entry.id   AF-A0A2R6ALF8-F1
#
_cell.length_a   1.000
_cell.length_b   1.000
_cell.length_c   1.000
_cell.angle_alpha   90.00
_cell.angle_beta   90.00
_cell.angle_gamma   90.00
#
_symmetry.space_group_name_H-M   'P 1'
#
loop_
_entity.id
_entity.type
_entity.pdbx_description
1 polymer ?
#
loop_
_entity_poly.entity_id
_entity_poly.type
_entity_poly.pdbx_seq_one_letter_code
_entity_poly.pdbx_strand_id
1 'polypeptide(L)'
;MIERRECVELRSLSGWSLVYGRKKVGKTYLVTRCVAHDSYYVVTRQMDVLKGDERLEMGKAIAQIAKELKAGKSVILDEFQRVPESLWDVLSAQHPNGKLMLLASSLGITRKVFDKNSSLLGLVLPYRMDVIHYSDALAHFGEPLIALLFRDPWVVTHVSSWADVSRNPQRFYYVVKGLIGEVFQEEERMFTQIYEAILVSVAEGEWNSSIIASRLQSTLSVNGSTVSSYLDSLYKMGLVKKIRVFRGGRGVEWYYTLSSPIMSAVLYAEAKHRISDNDQEVDLTRPIARELQFSVGELLAEKHGAQLAYSPKEDIDIVLLKHGKPIAGYELKIGEIEKAEAEKAIWKIRSAGIPKAGLVSLASKPPPSDESLTSEDLVEIARQIRKKWQK
;
A
#
# COMPACT_ATOMS: atom_id res chain seq x y z
N MET A 1 11.73 3.90 15.02
CA MET A 1 11.96 3.46 13.62
C MET A 1 11.27 2.12 13.48
N ILE A 2 10.31 2.03 12.55
CA ILE A 2 9.49 0.83 12.40
C ILE A 2 10.36 -0.28 11.78
N GLU A 3 10.47 -1.41 12.47
CA GLU A 3 11.10 -2.60 11.93
C GLU A 3 10.16 -3.26 10.92
N ARG A 4 10.61 -3.32 9.67
CA ARG A 4 9.88 -3.80 8.51
C ARG A 4 10.36 -5.20 8.13
N ARG A 5 9.45 -6.15 7.90
CA ARG A 5 9.82 -7.50 7.43
C ARG A 5 10.55 -7.48 6.10
N GLU A 6 10.29 -6.47 5.28
CA GLU A 6 10.96 -6.27 4.00
C GLU A 6 12.49 -6.16 4.16
N CYS A 7 13.02 -5.77 5.33
CA CYS A 7 14.46 -5.83 5.60
C CYS A 7 15.03 -7.24 5.57
N VAL A 8 14.30 -8.23 6.09
CA VAL A 8 14.73 -9.64 6.06
C VAL A 8 14.62 -10.17 4.63
N GLU A 9 13.50 -9.87 3.97
CA GLU A 9 13.25 -10.29 2.58
C GLU A 9 14.34 -9.74 1.63
N LEU A 10 14.63 -8.44 1.69
CA LEU A 10 15.65 -7.77 0.87
C LEU A 10 17.07 -8.34 1.09
N ARG A 11 17.41 -8.75 2.32
CA ARG A 11 18.68 -9.42 2.63
C ARG A 11 18.76 -10.81 1.99
N SER A 12 17.63 -11.53 1.97
CA SER A 12 17.54 -12.88 1.42
C SER A 12 17.52 -12.93 -0.11
N LEU A 13 17.29 -11.79 -0.79
CA LEU A 13 17.31 -11.73 -2.25
C LEU A 13 18.68 -12.13 -2.80
N SER A 14 18.70 -13.24 -3.55
CA SER A 14 19.86 -13.71 -4.30
C SER A 14 19.86 -13.10 -5.70
N GLY A 15 21.03 -12.70 -6.19
CA GLY A 15 21.19 -12.16 -7.54
C GLY A 15 20.71 -10.72 -7.67
N TRP A 16 20.35 -10.32 -8.89
CA TRP A 16 19.98 -8.94 -9.20
C TRP A 16 18.50 -8.71 -8.97
N SER A 17 18.14 -7.54 -8.43
CA SER A 17 16.75 -7.26 -8.02
C SER A 17 16.34 -5.82 -8.37
N LEU A 18 15.09 -5.66 -8.78
CA LEU A 18 14.42 -4.38 -8.97
C LEU A 18 13.46 -4.18 -7.82
N VAL A 19 13.84 -3.35 -6.86
CA VAL A 19 12.97 -2.92 -5.76
C VAL A 19 12.17 -1.71 -6.23
N TYR A 20 10.87 -1.87 -6.37
CA TYR A 20 10.00 -0.82 -6.89
C TYR A 20 8.78 -0.61 -6.02
N GLY A 21 8.16 0.56 -6.14
CA GLY A 21 6.98 0.92 -5.36
C GLY A 21 6.80 2.42 -5.31
N ARG A 22 5.63 2.88 -4.87
CA ARG A 22 5.29 4.31 -4.89
C ARG A 22 6.34 5.17 -4.17
N LYS A 23 6.41 6.45 -4.54
CA LYS A 23 7.28 7.39 -3.84
C LYS A 23 6.91 7.49 -2.36
N LYS A 24 7.91 7.81 -1.52
CA LYS A 24 7.72 8.06 -0.08
C LYS A 24 7.25 6.87 0.77
N VAL A 25 7.27 5.65 0.21
CA VAL A 25 7.12 4.40 0.98
C VAL A 25 8.41 3.95 1.68
N GLY A 26 9.50 4.70 1.56
CA GLY A 26 10.76 4.44 2.29
C GLY A 26 11.77 3.49 1.62
N LYS A 27 11.71 3.29 0.29
CA LYS A 27 12.61 2.37 -0.48
C LYS A 27 14.09 2.63 -0.22
N THR A 28 14.57 3.83 -0.55
CA THR A 28 15.97 4.25 -0.40
C THR A 28 16.45 4.02 1.02
N TYR A 29 15.67 4.50 2.00
CA TYR A 29 16.00 4.38 3.41
C TYR A 29 16.10 2.91 3.86
N LEU A 30 15.17 2.06 3.43
CA LEU A 30 15.15 0.66 3.84
C LEU A 30 16.31 -0.12 3.23
N VAL A 31 16.52 0.01 1.91
CA VAL A 31 17.53 -0.75 1.18
C VAL A 31 18.93 -0.37 1.64
N THR A 32 19.25 0.92 1.70
CA THR A 32 20.60 1.40 2.11
C THR A 32 20.97 0.98 3.53
N ARG A 33 19.99 0.77 4.40
CA ARG A 33 20.23 0.36 5.79
C ARG A 33 20.20 -1.15 6.00
N CYS A 34 19.33 -1.87 5.28
CA CYS A 34 19.11 -3.29 5.50
C CYS A 34 19.97 -4.17 4.60
N VAL A 35 20.40 -3.70 3.43
CA VAL A 35 21.19 -4.49 2.47
C VAL A 35 22.64 -4.04 2.53
N ALA A 36 23.55 -5.00 2.79
CA ALA A 36 24.97 -4.76 2.69
C ALA A 36 25.36 -4.47 1.22
N HIS A 37 26.08 -3.38 1.01
CA HIS A 37 26.48 -2.91 -0.30
C HIS A 37 27.84 -2.22 -0.23
N ASP A 38 28.61 -2.31 -1.31
CA ASP A 38 29.92 -1.67 -1.44
C ASP A 38 29.81 -0.24 -1.98
N SER A 39 28.82 -0.01 -2.84
CA SER A 39 28.58 1.29 -3.48
C SER A 39 27.09 1.60 -3.60
N TYR A 40 26.77 2.88 -3.42
CA TYR A 40 25.45 3.45 -3.64
C TYR A 40 25.53 4.57 -4.67
N TYR A 41 24.67 4.49 -5.68
CA TYR A 41 24.54 5.47 -6.75
C TYR A 41 23.10 5.97 -6.79
N VAL A 42 22.91 7.26 -7.07
CA VAL A 42 21.57 7.83 -7.28
C VAL A 42 21.54 8.68 -8.54
N VAL A 43 20.56 8.42 -9.40
CA VAL A 43 20.35 9.20 -10.62
C VAL A 43 19.58 10.47 -10.29
N THR A 44 20.12 11.63 -10.66
CA THR A 44 19.49 12.93 -10.42
C THR A 44 18.38 13.21 -11.45
N ARG A 45 17.74 14.39 -11.36
CA ARG A 45 16.77 14.83 -12.39
C ARG A 45 17.45 15.37 -13.64
N GLN A 46 18.72 15.77 -13.53
CA GLN A 46 19.52 16.31 -14.63
C GLN A 46 20.27 15.20 -15.40
N MET A 47 19.90 13.93 -15.19
CA MET A 47 20.46 12.76 -15.88
C MET A 47 21.95 12.54 -15.64
N ASP A 48 22.46 13.01 -14.50
CA ASP A 48 23.76 12.65 -13.95
C ASP A 48 23.59 11.70 -12.75
N VAL A 49 24.69 11.13 -12.26
CA VAL A 49 24.68 10.14 -11.18
C VAL A 49 25.58 10.60 -10.05
N LEU A 50 25.06 10.57 -8.83
CA LEU A 50 25.84 10.87 -7.63
C LEU A 50 26.35 9.58 -6.99
N LYS A 51 27.61 9.60 -6.54
CA LYS A 51 28.23 8.59 -5.68
C LYS A 51 28.82 9.30 -4.46
N GLY A 52 28.07 9.35 -3.36
CA GLY A 52 28.43 10.25 -2.25
C GLY A 52 28.42 11.70 -2.71
N ASP A 53 29.54 12.41 -2.54
CA ASP A 53 29.70 13.80 -3.00
C ASP A 53 30.19 13.90 -4.46
N GLU A 54 30.55 12.78 -5.09
CA GLU A 54 31.04 12.76 -6.47
C GLU A 54 29.86 12.81 -7.46
N ARG A 55 29.97 13.70 -8.46
CA ARG A 55 29.00 13.85 -9.55
C ARG A 55 29.58 13.31 -10.86
N LEU A 56 28.93 12.28 -11.40
CA LEU A 56 29.37 11.55 -12.59
C LEU A 56 28.38 11.76 -13.73
N GLU A 57 28.91 11.89 -14.94
CA GLU A 57 28.09 11.80 -16.16
C GLU A 57 27.56 10.37 -16.33
N MET A 58 26.33 10.21 -16.82
CA MET A 58 25.59 8.94 -16.84
C MET A 58 26.39 7.78 -17.44
N GLY A 59 26.97 7.96 -18.63
CA GLY A 59 27.71 6.89 -19.29
C GLY A 59 28.92 6.44 -18.47
N LYS A 60 29.65 7.39 -17.87
CA LYS A 60 30.80 7.10 -16.99
C LYS A 60 30.36 6.36 -15.72
N ALA A 61 29.26 6.79 -15.12
CA ALA A 61 28.72 6.14 -13.91
C ALA A 61 28.30 4.70 -14.20
N ILE A 62 27.56 4.44 -15.29
CA ILE A 62 27.16 3.09 -15.68
C ILE A 62 28.38 2.21 -15.98
N ALA A 63 29.39 2.74 -16.69
CA ALA A 63 30.64 2.01 -16.93
C ALA A 63 31.40 1.68 -15.63
N GLN A 64 31.36 2.58 -14.64
CA GLN A 64 31.96 2.34 -13.33
C GLN A 64 31.19 1.27 -12.55
N ILE A 65 29.85 1.32 -12.53
CA ILE A 65 29.00 0.29 -11.92
C ILE A 65 29.30 -1.07 -12.56
N ALA A 66 29.41 -1.14 -13.88
CA ALA A 66 29.75 -2.38 -14.58
C ALA A 66 31.12 -2.94 -14.15
N LYS A 67 32.14 -2.09 -13.98
CA LYS A 67 33.45 -2.51 -13.45
C LYS A 67 33.35 -3.06 -12.02
N GLU A 68 32.54 -2.44 -11.16
CA GLU A 68 32.34 -2.89 -9.78
C GLU A 68 31.60 -4.23 -9.73
N LEU A 69 30.56 -4.41 -10.53
CA LEU A 69 29.84 -5.68 -10.66
C LEU A 69 30.75 -6.80 -11.18
N LYS A 70 31.58 -6.51 -12.19
CA LYS A 70 32.59 -7.44 -12.70
C LYS A 70 33.59 -7.87 -11.62
N ALA A 71 33.92 -6.98 -10.69
CA ALA A 71 34.78 -7.27 -9.54
C ALA A 71 34.05 -8.01 -8.39
N GLY A 72 32.79 -8.41 -8.59
CA GLY A 72 32.01 -9.15 -7.59
C GLY A 72 31.35 -8.28 -6.52
N LYS A 73 31.35 -6.95 -6.67
CA LYS A 73 30.81 -6.03 -5.66
C LYS A 73 29.28 -5.98 -5.65
N SER A 74 28.73 -5.56 -4.52
CA SER A 74 27.31 -5.24 -4.32
C SER A 74 27.04 -3.76 -4.55
N VAL A 75 26.17 -3.43 -5.50
CA VAL A 75 25.88 -2.06 -5.93
C VAL A 75 24.39 -1.77 -5.85
N ILE A 76 24.04 -0.63 -5.28
CA ILE A 76 22.69 -0.06 -5.34
C ILE A 76 22.67 1.08 -6.36
N LEU A 77 21.67 1.09 -7.24
CA LEU A 77 21.40 2.17 -8.18
C LEU A 77 19.96 2.68 -7.98
N ASP A 78 19.82 3.86 -7.36
CA ASP A 78 18.54 4.50 -7.07
C ASP A 78 18.08 5.43 -8.19
N GLU A 79 16.77 5.61 -8.28
CA GLU A 79 16.06 6.34 -9.34
C GLU A 79 16.33 5.72 -10.73
N PHE A 80 16.42 4.39 -10.81
CA PHE A 80 16.77 3.63 -12.01
C PHE A 80 15.84 3.91 -13.20
N GLN A 81 14.59 4.31 -12.96
CA GLN A 81 13.66 4.68 -14.02
C GLN A 81 14.13 5.86 -14.89
N ARG A 82 15.18 6.57 -14.46
CA ARG A 82 15.83 7.66 -15.22
C ARG A 82 17.02 7.20 -16.05
N VAL A 83 17.47 5.95 -15.93
CA VAL A 83 18.59 5.43 -16.73
C VAL A 83 18.08 5.11 -18.15
N PRO A 84 18.69 5.68 -19.20
CA PRO A 84 18.33 5.35 -20.58
C PRO A 84 18.47 3.85 -20.87
N GLU A 85 17.48 3.28 -21.57
CA GLU A 85 17.45 1.85 -21.93
C GLU A 85 18.68 1.43 -22.74
N SER A 86 19.25 2.33 -23.55
CA SER A 86 20.47 2.09 -24.33
C SER A 86 21.72 1.79 -23.48
N LEU A 87 21.68 2.07 -22.18
CA LEU A 87 22.77 1.78 -21.25
C LEU A 87 22.56 0.50 -20.45
N TRP A 88 21.40 -0.15 -20.56
CA TRP A 88 21.10 -1.37 -19.81
C TRP A 88 21.96 -2.55 -20.25
N ASP A 89 22.36 -2.59 -21.52
CA ASP A 89 23.26 -3.61 -22.08
C ASP A 89 24.64 -3.64 -21.42
N VAL A 90 25.11 -2.47 -20.97
CA VAL A 90 26.39 -2.36 -20.26
C VAL A 90 26.31 -3.05 -18.90
N LEU A 91 25.17 -2.94 -18.23
CA LEU A 91 24.90 -3.63 -16.98
C LEU A 91 24.69 -5.11 -17.24
N SER A 92 23.75 -5.49 -18.11
CA SER A 92 23.37 -6.90 -18.35
C SER A 92 24.58 -7.79 -18.72
N ALA A 93 25.55 -7.25 -19.46
CA ALA A 93 26.79 -7.94 -19.81
C ALA A 93 27.64 -8.38 -18.60
N GLN A 94 27.40 -7.84 -17.41
CA GLN A 94 28.12 -8.22 -16.19
C GLN A 94 27.45 -9.35 -15.41
N HIS A 95 26.19 -9.68 -15.70
CA HIS A 95 25.51 -10.78 -15.00
C HIS A 95 26.20 -12.13 -15.29
N PRO A 96 26.36 -13.04 -14.30
CA PRO A 96 25.85 -12.97 -12.92
C PRO A 96 26.84 -12.37 -11.90
N ASN A 97 27.87 -11.63 -12.33
CA ASN A 97 28.88 -11.13 -11.42
C ASN A 97 28.33 -10.03 -10.49
N GLY A 98 28.76 -10.09 -9.22
CA GLY A 98 28.35 -9.15 -8.19
C GLY A 98 26.84 -9.18 -7.89
N LYS A 99 26.38 -8.19 -7.13
CA LYS A 99 24.96 -8.03 -6.78
C LYS A 99 24.50 -6.65 -7.20
N LEU A 100 23.43 -6.57 -7.99
CA LEU A 100 22.84 -5.30 -8.39
C LEU A 100 21.44 -5.15 -7.79
N MET A 101 21.21 -4.06 -7.06
CA MET A 101 19.88 -3.68 -6.60
C MET A 101 19.46 -2.35 -7.23
N LEU A 102 18.47 -2.43 -8.11
CA LEU A 102 17.88 -1.28 -8.79
C LEU A 102 16.71 -0.78 -7.96
N LEU A 103 16.65 0.51 -7.64
CA LEU A 103 15.51 1.12 -6.96
C LEU A 103 14.74 2.01 -7.92
N ALA A 104 13.41 1.89 -7.93
CA ALA A 104 12.57 2.74 -8.77
C ALA A 104 11.24 3.10 -8.11
N SER A 105 10.73 4.30 -8.40
CA SER A 105 9.46 4.79 -7.83
C SER A 105 8.21 4.44 -8.65
N SER A 106 8.41 4.05 -9.90
CA SER A 106 7.35 3.77 -10.88
C SER A 106 7.02 2.28 -10.95
N LEU A 107 5.75 1.90 -11.16
CA LEU A 107 5.42 0.55 -11.62
C LEU A 107 5.69 0.41 -13.13
N GLY A 108 5.61 1.48 -13.90
CA GLY A 108 5.91 1.53 -15.33
C GLY A 108 7.30 1.00 -15.69
N ILE A 109 8.32 1.27 -14.86
CA ILE A 109 9.69 0.74 -15.07
C ILE A 109 9.74 -0.78 -15.07
N THR A 110 8.88 -1.43 -14.27
CA THR A 110 8.82 -2.90 -14.27
C THR A 110 8.37 -3.43 -15.62
N ARG A 111 7.42 -2.77 -16.29
CA ARG A 111 6.99 -3.17 -17.63
C ARG A 111 8.11 -3.03 -18.65
N LYS A 112 8.92 -1.97 -18.55
CA LYS A 112 10.07 -1.75 -19.44
C LYS A 112 11.16 -2.79 -19.19
N VAL A 113 11.51 -3.06 -17.93
CA VAL A 113 12.54 -4.05 -17.54
C VAL A 113 12.14 -5.50 -17.87
N PHE A 114 10.85 -5.83 -17.80
CA PHE A 114 10.33 -7.16 -18.10
C PHE A 114 9.70 -7.27 -19.49
N ASP A 115 9.92 -6.29 -20.36
CA ASP A 115 9.53 -6.40 -21.76
C ASP A 115 10.43 -7.41 -22.50
N LYS A 116 9.88 -8.06 -23.52
CA LYS A 116 10.62 -9.03 -24.36
C LYS A 116 11.87 -8.45 -25.03
N ASN A 117 11.94 -7.14 -25.20
CA ASN A 117 13.09 -6.46 -25.82
C ASN A 117 14.10 -5.95 -24.79
N SER A 118 13.85 -6.11 -23.48
CA SER A 118 14.77 -5.64 -22.44
C SER A 118 15.95 -6.57 -22.26
N SER A 119 17.16 -6.02 -22.20
CA SER A 119 18.36 -6.79 -21.86
C SER A 119 18.48 -7.17 -20.38
N LEU A 120 17.58 -6.66 -19.53
CA LEU A 120 17.49 -7.05 -18.12
C LEU A 120 16.45 -8.15 -17.88
N LEU A 121 15.69 -8.53 -18.90
CA LEU A 121 14.68 -9.58 -18.80
C LEU A 121 15.32 -10.91 -18.38
N GLY A 122 14.79 -11.51 -17.31
CA GLY A 122 15.29 -12.77 -16.77
C GLY A 122 16.59 -12.65 -15.95
N LEU A 123 17.24 -11.48 -15.92
CA LEU A 123 18.43 -11.23 -15.10
C LEU A 123 18.08 -10.60 -13.76
N VAL A 124 17.03 -9.78 -13.74
CA VAL A 124 16.58 -9.03 -12.56
C VAL A 124 15.27 -9.62 -12.06
N LEU A 125 15.11 -9.74 -10.74
CA LEU A 125 13.83 -10.17 -10.15
C LEU A 125 13.06 -8.98 -9.55
N PRO A 126 11.73 -8.88 -9.78
CA PRO A 126 10.91 -7.81 -9.22
C PRO A 126 10.66 -8.01 -7.72
N TYR A 127 10.82 -6.95 -6.94
CA TYR A 127 10.40 -6.89 -5.55
C TYR A 127 9.57 -5.62 -5.33
N ARG A 128 8.25 -5.80 -5.11
CA ARG A 128 7.35 -4.67 -4.86
C ARG A 128 7.36 -4.31 -3.38
N MET A 129 7.60 -3.04 -3.08
CA MET A 129 7.46 -2.48 -1.74
C MET A 129 6.31 -1.48 -1.68
N ASP A 130 5.41 -1.64 -0.71
CA ASP A 130 4.26 -0.74 -0.52
C ASP A 130 4.35 -0.03 0.85
N VAL A 131 3.25 0.57 1.30
CA VAL A 131 3.09 1.01 2.70
C VAL A 131 3.40 -0.14 3.66
N ILE A 132 3.82 0.19 4.87
CA ILE A 132 4.24 -0.80 5.86
C ILE A 132 3.08 -1.74 6.19
N HIS A 133 3.35 -3.04 6.34
CA HIS A 133 2.35 -4.01 6.81
C HIS A 133 1.76 -3.59 8.17
N TYR A 134 0.45 -3.74 8.35
CA TYR A 134 -0.20 -3.31 9.60
C TYR A 134 0.35 -4.05 10.80
N SER A 135 0.60 -5.35 10.65
CA SER A 135 1.21 -6.20 11.67
C SER A 135 2.59 -5.67 12.11
N ASP A 136 3.41 -5.19 11.18
CA ASP A 136 4.73 -4.64 11.51
C ASP A 136 4.62 -3.28 12.23
N ALA A 137 3.75 -2.40 11.74
CA ALA A 137 3.47 -1.11 12.39
C ALA A 137 2.87 -1.29 13.78
N LEU A 138 1.87 -2.17 13.94
CA LEU A 138 1.21 -2.44 15.21
C LEU A 138 2.14 -3.10 16.22
N ALA A 139 2.99 -4.04 15.78
CA ALA A 139 4.01 -4.63 16.65
C ALA A 139 5.04 -3.59 17.14
N HIS A 140 5.27 -2.52 16.37
CA HIS A 140 6.19 -1.44 16.74
C HIS A 140 5.55 -0.41 17.68
N PHE A 141 4.39 0.12 17.33
CA PHE A 141 3.76 1.22 18.06
C PHE A 141 2.88 0.76 19.23
N GLY A 142 2.31 -0.45 19.17
CA GLY A 142 1.43 -0.98 20.21
C GLY A 142 0.07 -0.30 20.32
N GLU A 143 -0.27 0.61 19.39
CA GLU A 143 -1.55 1.33 19.38
C GLU A 143 -2.16 1.25 17.96
N PRO A 144 -3.38 0.70 17.79
CA PRO A 144 -4.01 0.43 16.50
C PRO A 144 -4.17 1.62 15.54
N LEU A 145 -4.55 2.80 16.03
CA LEU A 145 -4.83 3.97 15.20
C LEU A 145 -3.55 4.69 14.79
N ILE A 146 -2.56 4.75 15.68
CA ILE A 146 -1.21 5.24 15.42
C ILE A 146 -0.51 4.31 14.43
N ALA A 147 -0.63 3.00 14.63
CA ALA A 147 -0.11 2.01 13.70
C ALA A 147 -0.71 2.20 12.31
N LEU A 148 -2.03 2.46 12.20
CA LEU A 148 -2.72 2.73 10.94
C LEU A 148 -2.17 3.98 10.24
N LEU A 149 -2.00 5.08 10.98
CA LEU A 149 -1.51 6.36 10.47
C LEU A 149 -0.08 6.24 9.93
N PHE A 150 0.80 5.61 10.70
CA PHE A 150 2.22 5.52 10.40
C PHE A 150 2.62 4.35 9.50
N ARG A 151 1.64 3.60 8.95
CA ARG A 151 1.92 2.69 7.83
C ARG A 151 2.43 3.45 6.60
N ASP A 152 2.00 4.70 6.43
CA ASP A 152 2.53 5.65 5.45
C ASP A 152 3.77 6.37 6.04
N PRO A 153 5.01 5.98 5.67
CA PRO A 153 6.19 6.39 6.44
C PRO A 153 6.48 7.89 6.39
N TRP A 154 6.03 8.57 5.34
CA TRP A 154 6.23 10.01 5.16
C TRP A 154 5.45 10.86 6.15
N VAL A 155 4.38 10.32 6.72
CA VAL A 155 3.48 11.02 7.64
C VAL A 155 4.15 11.21 9.01
N VAL A 156 5.07 10.31 9.39
CA VAL A 156 5.74 10.26 10.70
C VAL A 156 6.46 11.57 11.06
N THR A 157 6.96 12.32 10.08
CA THR A 157 7.67 13.59 10.33
C THR A 157 6.75 14.81 10.42
N HIS A 158 5.44 14.63 10.22
CA HIS A 158 4.50 15.73 10.08
C HIS A 158 3.34 15.72 11.07
N VAL A 159 3.02 14.57 11.67
CA VAL A 159 1.92 14.43 12.65
C VAL A 159 2.29 13.45 13.74
N SER A 160 1.62 13.60 14.88
CA SER A 160 1.69 12.65 16.00
C SER A 160 0.43 11.79 16.11
N SER A 161 -0.70 12.25 15.56
CA SER A 161 -1.99 11.55 15.64
C SER A 161 -2.93 11.93 14.49
N TRP A 162 -4.05 11.20 14.36
CA TRP A 162 -5.12 11.54 13.44
C TRP A 162 -5.75 12.91 13.72
N ALA A 163 -5.73 13.38 14.97
CA ALA A 163 -6.24 14.70 15.32
C ALA A 163 -5.44 15.84 14.63
N ASP A 164 -4.14 15.64 14.40
CA ASP A 164 -3.33 16.61 13.65
C ASP A 164 -3.75 16.70 12.19
N VAL A 165 -4.09 15.55 11.59
CA VAL A 165 -4.63 15.47 10.22
C VAL A 165 -6.00 16.12 10.15
N SER A 166 -6.89 15.83 11.11
CA SER A 166 -8.23 16.43 11.21
C SER A 166 -8.18 17.95 11.33
N ARG A 167 -7.23 18.50 12.10
CA ARG A 167 -7.06 19.95 12.27
C ARG A 167 -6.46 20.67 11.06
N ASN A 168 -5.68 19.98 10.23
CA ASN A 168 -4.95 20.58 9.10
C ASN A 168 -5.11 19.78 7.80
N PRO A 169 -6.33 19.39 7.39
CA PRO A 169 -6.54 18.42 6.33
C PRO A 169 -6.09 18.97 4.97
N GLN A 170 -6.23 20.27 4.74
CA GLN A 170 -5.86 20.93 3.47
C GLN A 170 -4.36 20.79 3.17
N ARG A 171 -3.49 20.88 4.18
CA ARG A 171 -2.03 20.71 4.00
C ARG A 171 -1.70 19.31 3.50
N PHE A 172 -2.32 18.29 4.09
CA PHE A 172 -2.14 16.90 3.65
C PHE A 172 -2.76 16.68 2.27
N TYR A 173 -3.86 17.37 1.93
CA TYR A 173 -4.47 17.30 0.61
C TYR A 173 -3.51 17.72 -0.50
N TYR A 174 -2.84 18.87 -0.37
CA TYR A 174 -1.88 19.30 -1.39
C TYR A 174 -0.68 18.35 -1.50
N VAL A 175 -0.20 17.80 -0.38
CA VAL A 175 0.89 16.80 -0.40
C VAL A 175 0.43 15.52 -1.10
N VAL A 176 -0.75 14.99 -0.73
CA VAL A 176 -1.34 13.79 -1.36
C VAL A 176 -1.56 14.01 -2.85
N LYS A 177 -2.09 15.17 -3.26
CA LYS A 177 -2.28 15.52 -4.68
C LYS A 177 -0.95 15.56 -5.42
N GLY A 178 0.07 16.17 -4.83
CA GLY A 178 1.43 16.18 -5.39
C GLY A 178 2.00 14.77 -5.57
N LEU A 179 1.86 13.90 -4.56
CA LEU A 179 2.31 12.51 -4.63
C LEU A 179 1.56 11.70 -5.70
N ILE A 180 0.24 11.90 -5.84
CA ILE A 180 -0.54 11.30 -6.93
C ILE A 180 -0.02 11.80 -8.28
N GLY A 181 0.14 13.11 -8.45
CA GLY A 181 0.65 13.71 -9.68
C GLY A 181 2.03 13.17 -10.09
N GLU A 182 2.92 12.94 -9.12
CA GLU A 182 4.22 12.30 -9.36
C GLU A 182 4.09 10.86 -9.86
N VAL A 183 3.17 10.06 -9.29
CA VAL A 183 2.89 8.70 -9.79
C VAL A 183 2.41 8.74 -11.25
N PHE A 184 1.54 9.69 -11.60
CA PHE A 184 1.08 9.85 -12.98
C PHE A 184 2.21 10.25 -13.94
N GLN A 185 3.05 11.20 -13.52
CA GLN A 185 4.21 11.64 -14.30
C GLN A 185 5.18 10.47 -14.56
N GLU A 186 5.44 9.65 -13.54
CA GLU A 186 6.29 8.46 -13.62
C GLU A 186 5.72 7.33 -14.50
N GLU A 187 4.42 7.35 -14.76
CA GLU A 187 3.73 6.42 -15.65
C GLU A 187 3.51 7.04 -17.05
N GLU A 188 4.13 8.20 -17.33
CA GLU A 188 3.98 8.97 -18.57
C GLU A 188 2.51 9.27 -18.91
N ARG A 189 1.71 9.55 -17.86
CA ARG A 189 0.27 9.82 -17.95
C ARG A 189 -0.07 11.21 -17.42
N MET A 190 -1.14 11.77 -17.96
CA MET A 190 -1.74 12.99 -17.41
C MET A 190 -2.70 12.64 -16.27
N PHE A 191 -2.54 13.32 -15.12
CA PHE A 191 -3.52 13.26 -14.04
C PHE A 191 -4.71 14.15 -14.42
N THR A 192 -5.82 13.52 -14.85
CA THR A 192 -7.02 14.21 -15.32
C THR A 192 -8.08 14.34 -14.23
N GLN A 193 -9.05 15.24 -14.45
CA GLN A 193 -10.20 15.41 -13.57
C GLN A 193 -11.01 14.11 -13.37
N ILE A 194 -11.04 13.22 -14.38
CA ILE A 194 -11.73 11.92 -14.25
C ILE A 194 -11.01 11.02 -13.25
N TYR A 195 -9.68 10.97 -13.27
CA TYR A 195 -8.92 10.19 -12.28
C TYR A 195 -9.10 10.75 -10.87
N GLU A 196 -9.05 12.08 -10.72
CA GLU A 196 -9.28 12.76 -9.45
C GLU A 196 -10.68 12.45 -8.90
N ALA A 197 -11.73 12.61 -9.73
CA ALA A 197 -13.11 12.32 -9.35
C ALA A 197 -13.31 10.86 -8.93
N ILE A 198 -12.69 9.91 -9.64
CA ILE A 198 -12.77 8.48 -9.28
C ILE A 198 -12.06 8.21 -7.94
N LEU A 199 -10.87 8.79 -7.71
CA LEU A 199 -10.16 8.62 -6.44
C LEU A 199 -10.94 9.19 -5.25
N VAL A 200 -11.56 10.36 -5.43
CA VAL A 200 -12.44 11.01 -4.43
C VAL A 200 -13.69 10.17 -4.18
N SER A 201 -14.35 9.65 -5.22
CA SER A 201 -15.47 8.70 -5.11
C SER A 201 -15.12 7.45 -4.31
N VAL A 202 -13.98 6.83 -4.60
CA VAL A 202 -13.47 5.66 -3.85
C VAL A 202 -13.20 6.03 -2.40
N ALA A 203 -12.60 7.19 -2.14
CA ALA A 203 -12.37 7.69 -0.78
C ALA A 203 -13.67 7.91 0.00
N GLU A 204 -14.75 8.27 -0.66
CA GLU A 204 -16.06 8.40 0.00
C GLU A 204 -16.72 7.06 0.35
N GLY A 205 -16.25 5.97 -0.25
CA GLY A 205 -16.72 4.61 -0.01
C GLY A 205 -17.46 3.98 -1.19
N GLU A 206 -17.40 4.60 -2.36
CA GLU A 206 -17.94 4.02 -3.59
C GLU A 206 -16.99 2.95 -4.10
N TRP A 207 -17.44 1.71 -4.00
CA TRP A 207 -16.53 0.59 -4.01
C TRP A 207 -16.54 -0.23 -5.30
N ASN A 208 -17.44 0.05 -6.24
CA ASN A 208 -17.45 -0.61 -7.55
C ASN A 208 -17.69 0.39 -8.69
N SER A 209 -17.32 -0.01 -9.90
CA SER A 209 -17.38 0.83 -11.09
C SER A 209 -18.78 1.32 -11.43
N SER A 210 -19.82 0.53 -11.14
CA SER A 210 -21.21 0.89 -11.44
C SER A 210 -21.71 2.01 -10.54
N ILE A 211 -21.43 1.95 -9.23
CA ILE A 211 -21.79 2.99 -8.27
C ILE A 211 -21.07 4.29 -8.61
N ILE A 212 -19.75 4.22 -8.84
CA ILE A 212 -18.94 5.39 -9.17
C ILE A 212 -19.42 6.03 -10.48
N ALA A 213 -19.67 5.22 -11.53
CA ALA A 213 -20.18 5.75 -12.79
C ALA A 213 -21.54 6.43 -12.61
N SER A 214 -22.46 5.82 -11.85
CA SER A 214 -23.78 6.41 -11.58
C SER A 214 -23.68 7.77 -10.89
N ARG A 215 -22.71 7.95 -9.99
CA ARG A 215 -22.51 9.24 -9.33
C ARG A 215 -21.90 10.29 -10.24
N LEU A 216 -20.89 9.90 -11.01
CA LEU A 216 -20.15 10.82 -11.85
C LEU A 216 -20.90 11.21 -13.12
N GLN A 217 -21.98 10.49 -13.49
CA GLN A 217 -22.73 10.70 -14.72
C GLN A 217 -23.27 12.13 -14.88
N SER A 218 -23.59 12.82 -13.79
CA SER A 218 -24.14 14.18 -13.82
C SER A 218 -23.09 15.27 -14.07
N THR A 219 -21.82 14.99 -13.80
CA THR A 219 -20.71 15.95 -13.89
C THR A 219 -19.69 15.57 -14.97
N LEU A 220 -19.60 14.28 -15.32
CA LEU A 220 -18.63 13.72 -16.24
C LEU A 220 -19.33 12.70 -17.15
N SER A 221 -19.04 12.75 -18.45
CA SER A 221 -19.54 11.78 -19.44
C SER A 221 -18.82 10.44 -19.33
N VAL A 222 -19.08 9.69 -18.25
CA VAL A 222 -18.48 8.38 -17.97
C VAL A 222 -19.55 7.29 -17.79
N ASN A 223 -19.17 6.04 -18.06
CA ASN A 223 -20.00 4.86 -17.85
C ASN A 223 -19.22 3.79 -17.06
N GLY A 224 -19.88 2.69 -16.70
CA GLY A 224 -19.28 1.64 -15.87
C GLY A 224 -18.03 0.99 -16.47
N SER A 225 -17.98 0.77 -17.79
CA SER A 225 -16.81 0.17 -18.45
C SER A 225 -15.62 1.13 -18.47
N THR A 226 -15.88 2.41 -18.75
CA THR A 226 -14.89 3.48 -18.67
C THR A 226 -14.31 3.55 -17.25
N VAL A 227 -15.16 3.67 -16.22
CA VAL A 227 -14.71 3.72 -14.82
C VAL A 227 -13.93 2.46 -14.43
N SER A 228 -14.34 1.27 -14.89
CA SER A 228 -13.59 0.03 -14.65
C SER A 228 -12.18 0.08 -15.24
N SER A 229 -12.00 0.68 -16.42
CA SER A 229 -10.67 0.87 -17.05
C SER A 229 -9.79 1.84 -16.26
N TYR A 230 -10.38 2.94 -15.77
CA TYR A 230 -9.70 3.90 -14.90
C TYR A 230 -9.28 3.26 -13.56
N LEU A 231 -10.18 2.52 -12.91
CA LEU A 231 -9.88 1.79 -11.67
C LEU A 231 -8.78 0.73 -11.87
N ASP A 232 -8.79 0.00 -12.98
CA ASP A 232 -7.73 -0.95 -13.29
C ASP A 232 -6.38 -0.27 -13.52
N SER A 233 -6.39 0.90 -14.17
CA SER A 233 -5.19 1.73 -14.31
C SER A 233 -4.69 2.21 -12.94
N LEU A 234 -5.55 2.75 -12.09
CA LEU A 234 -5.21 3.18 -10.72
C LEU A 234 -4.68 2.03 -9.85
N TYR A 235 -5.25 0.83 -9.99
CA TYR A 235 -4.78 -0.39 -9.33
C TYR A 235 -3.36 -0.76 -9.80
N LYS A 236 -3.13 -0.74 -11.12
CA LYS A 236 -1.81 -1.01 -11.72
C LYS A 236 -0.76 0.03 -11.33
N MET A 237 -1.16 1.28 -11.06
CA MET A 237 -0.27 2.34 -10.55
C MET A 237 -0.11 2.30 -9.01
N GLY A 238 -0.78 1.37 -8.33
CA GLY A 238 -0.69 1.18 -6.89
C GLY A 238 -1.44 2.23 -6.06
N LEU A 239 -2.28 3.07 -6.65
CA LEU A 239 -3.09 4.07 -5.94
C LEU A 239 -4.37 3.46 -5.34
N VAL A 240 -4.87 2.38 -5.94
CA VAL A 240 -6.06 1.65 -5.51
C VAL A 240 -5.70 0.19 -5.22
N LYS A 241 -6.35 -0.41 -4.22
CA LYS A 241 -6.30 -1.84 -3.92
C LYS A 241 -7.66 -2.49 -4.14
N LYS A 242 -7.65 -3.81 -4.41
CA LYS A 242 -8.84 -4.65 -4.60
C LYS A 242 -8.98 -5.60 -3.41
N ILE A 243 -10.10 -5.54 -2.71
CA ILE A 243 -10.47 -6.48 -1.65
C ILE A 243 -11.56 -7.39 -2.22
N ARG A 244 -11.44 -8.70 -2.02
CA ARG A 244 -12.42 -9.65 -2.56
C ARG A 244 -13.77 -9.45 -1.89
N VAL A 245 -14.85 -9.41 -2.66
CA VAL A 245 -16.21 -9.38 -2.10
C VAL A 245 -16.65 -10.82 -1.77
N PHE A 246 -17.04 -11.05 -0.51
CA PHE A 246 -17.70 -12.29 -0.11
C PHE A 246 -19.11 -12.31 -0.71
N ARG A 247 -19.49 -13.44 -1.33
CA ARG A 247 -20.79 -13.60 -2.02
C ARG A 247 -21.12 -12.42 -2.96
N GLY A 248 -20.13 -12.04 -3.76
CA GLY A 248 -20.32 -11.12 -4.89
C GLY A 248 -21.39 -11.61 -5.87
N GLY A 249 -21.68 -10.80 -6.89
CA GLY A 249 -22.58 -11.18 -8.00
C GLY A 249 -22.14 -12.44 -8.78
N ARG A 250 -22.60 -12.60 -10.03
CA ARG A 250 -22.10 -13.69 -10.89
C ARG A 250 -20.60 -13.45 -11.19
N GLY A 251 -19.72 -14.19 -10.53
CA GLY A 251 -18.26 -14.13 -10.73
C GLY A 251 -17.50 -13.55 -9.54
N VAL A 252 -16.24 -13.16 -9.77
CA VAL A 252 -15.41 -12.53 -8.75
C VAL A 252 -15.65 -11.02 -8.77
N GLU A 253 -16.19 -10.51 -7.67
CA GLU A 253 -16.43 -9.08 -7.46
C GLU A 253 -15.38 -8.50 -6.51
N TRP A 254 -15.01 -7.24 -6.75
CA TRP A 254 -13.96 -6.55 -6.03
C TRP A 254 -14.49 -5.27 -5.41
N TYR A 255 -14.12 -5.06 -4.15
CA TYR A 255 -14.24 -3.79 -3.45
C TYR A 255 -12.97 -2.99 -3.70
N TYR A 256 -13.11 -1.83 -4.34
CA TYR A 256 -12.02 -0.90 -4.60
C TYR A 256 -11.88 0.05 -3.40
N THR A 257 -10.66 0.18 -2.87
CA THR A 257 -10.31 1.20 -1.87
C THR A 257 -8.93 1.77 -2.17
N LEU A 258 -8.56 2.87 -1.52
CA LEU A 258 -7.26 3.51 -1.69
C LEU A 258 -6.15 2.71 -0.99
N SER A 259 -4.95 2.72 -1.56
CA SER A 259 -3.81 1.96 -1.03
C SER A 259 -3.13 2.60 0.19
N SER A 260 -3.54 3.80 0.59
CA SER A 260 -2.89 4.58 1.65
C SER A 260 -3.96 5.14 2.59
N PRO A 261 -3.89 4.84 3.91
CA PRO A 261 -4.83 5.38 4.88
C PRO A 261 -4.91 6.91 4.90
N ILE A 262 -3.76 7.60 4.82
CA ILE A 262 -3.75 9.08 4.80
C ILE A 262 -4.41 9.62 3.53
N MET A 263 -4.16 8.98 2.38
CA MET A 263 -4.82 9.34 1.12
C MET A 263 -6.33 9.11 1.20
N SER A 264 -6.77 8.00 1.82
CA SER A 264 -8.19 7.73 2.04
C SER A 264 -8.86 8.79 2.92
N ALA A 265 -8.26 9.14 4.04
CA ALA A 265 -8.83 10.12 4.97
C ALA A 265 -8.91 11.53 4.35
N VAL A 266 -7.85 11.94 3.67
CA VAL A 266 -7.74 13.29 3.11
C VAL A 266 -8.62 13.46 1.87
N LEU A 267 -8.68 12.47 0.98
CA LEU A 267 -9.60 12.52 -0.17
C LEU A 267 -11.06 12.36 0.25
N TYR A 268 -11.35 11.67 1.36
CA TYR A 268 -12.68 11.68 1.96
C TYR A 268 -13.05 13.09 2.45
N ALA A 269 -12.11 13.77 3.12
CA ALA A 269 -12.34 15.14 3.57
C ALA A 269 -12.59 16.09 2.40
N GLU A 270 -11.87 15.93 1.29
CA GLU A 270 -12.16 16.64 0.05
C GLU A 270 -13.58 16.35 -0.47
N ALA A 271 -13.97 15.07 -0.53
CA ALA A 271 -15.29 14.66 -1.00
C ALA A 271 -16.44 15.28 -0.17
N LYS A 272 -16.29 15.36 1.15
CA LYS A 272 -17.35 15.79 2.08
C LYS A 272 -17.32 17.26 2.45
N HIS A 273 -16.14 17.86 2.51
CA HIS A 273 -15.93 19.19 3.08
C HIS A 273 -15.28 20.17 2.11
N ARG A 274 -14.86 19.73 0.91
CA ARG A 274 -14.17 20.57 -0.11
C ARG A 274 -13.00 21.33 0.50
N ILE A 275 -12.12 20.59 1.17
CA ILE A 275 -10.99 21.15 1.91
C ILE A 275 -9.99 21.87 1.00
N SER A 276 -10.02 21.64 -0.32
CA SER A 276 -9.27 22.45 -1.29
C SER A 276 -9.62 23.95 -1.19
N ASP A 277 -10.87 24.26 -0.86
CA ASP A 277 -11.43 25.61 -0.87
C ASP A 277 -11.70 26.13 0.55
N ASN A 278 -11.66 25.26 1.57
CA ASN A 278 -11.99 25.60 2.94
C ASN A 278 -11.03 24.92 3.94
N ASP A 279 -10.19 25.72 4.60
CA ASP A 279 -9.26 25.25 5.63
C ASP A 279 -9.94 25.26 7.00
N GLN A 280 -10.60 24.14 7.32
CA GLN A 280 -11.26 23.94 8.61
C GLN A 280 -10.97 22.54 9.15
N GLU A 281 -11.16 22.38 10.46
CA GLU A 281 -11.12 21.06 11.09
C GLU A 281 -12.26 20.18 10.56
N VAL A 282 -11.95 18.91 10.29
CA VAL A 282 -12.89 17.93 9.72
C VAL A 282 -12.93 16.65 10.54
N ASP A 283 -14.13 16.05 10.61
CA ASP A 283 -14.30 14.73 11.20
C ASP A 283 -13.84 13.63 10.24
N LEU A 284 -12.80 12.91 10.66
CA LEU A 284 -12.21 11.79 9.92
C LEU A 284 -12.58 10.43 10.52
N THR A 285 -13.51 10.36 11.48
CA THR A 285 -13.88 9.12 12.17
C THR A 285 -14.29 8.03 11.18
N ARG A 286 -15.12 8.36 10.19
CA ARG A 286 -15.62 7.41 9.19
C ARG A 286 -14.52 6.81 8.29
N PRO A 287 -13.68 7.59 7.60
CA PRO A 287 -12.60 7.00 6.79
C PRO A 287 -11.57 6.26 7.63
N ILE A 288 -11.28 6.72 8.86
CA ILE A 288 -10.36 6.04 9.78
C ILE A 288 -10.92 4.67 10.18
N ALA A 289 -12.19 4.58 10.56
CA ALA A 289 -12.83 3.32 10.93
C ALA A 289 -12.81 2.30 9.78
N ARG A 290 -13.08 2.76 8.55
CA ARG A 290 -13.03 1.91 7.35
C ARG A 290 -11.62 1.39 7.05
N GLU A 291 -10.60 2.25 7.13
CA GLU A 291 -9.21 1.83 6.88
C GLU A 291 -8.68 0.93 8.01
N LEU A 292 -9.13 1.15 9.25
CA LEU A 292 -8.84 0.28 10.38
C LEU A 292 -9.44 -1.10 10.17
N GLN A 293 -10.70 -1.20 9.75
CA GLN A 293 -11.36 -2.47 9.40
C GLN A 293 -10.53 -3.29 8.42
N PHE A 294 -10.08 -2.70 7.32
CA PHE A 294 -9.26 -3.42 6.35
C PHE A 294 -7.88 -3.78 6.91
N SER A 295 -7.27 -2.92 7.72
CA SER A 295 -5.96 -3.17 8.33
C SER A 295 -6.01 -4.28 9.38
N VAL A 296 -7.03 -4.30 10.24
CA VAL A 296 -7.28 -5.40 11.19
C VAL A 296 -7.63 -6.67 10.42
N GLY A 297 -8.39 -6.57 9.34
CA GLY A 297 -8.66 -7.69 8.45
C GLY A 297 -7.39 -8.30 7.84
N GLU A 298 -6.45 -7.46 7.38
CA GLU A 298 -5.13 -7.88 6.90
C GLU A 298 -4.34 -8.63 7.99
N LEU A 299 -4.31 -8.10 9.23
CA LEU A 299 -3.66 -8.73 10.38
C LEU A 299 -4.26 -10.11 10.71
N LEU A 300 -5.59 -10.22 10.76
CA LEU A 300 -6.26 -11.48 11.04
C LEU A 300 -6.07 -12.48 9.89
N ALA A 301 -6.09 -12.02 8.65
CA ALA A 301 -5.77 -12.86 7.49
C ALA A 301 -4.34 -13.43 7.60
N GLU A 302 -3.35 -12.62 7.97
CA GLU A 302 -1.97 -13.06 8.23
C GLU A 302 -1.90 -14.10 9.37
N LYS A 303 -2.61 -13.87 10.49
CA LYS A 303 -2.69 -14.81 11.63
C LYS A 303 -3.15 -16.21 11.19
N HIS A 304 -4.20 -16.27 10.36
CA HIS A 304 -4.85 -17.53 9.98
C HIS A 304 -4.31 -18.17 8.68
N GLY A 305 -3.37 -17.50 7.99
CA GLY A 305 -2.94 -17.90 6.65
C GLY A 305 -4.12 -17.93 5.67
N ALA A 306 -4.94 -16.89 5.71
CA ALA A 306 -6.17 -16.73 4.95
C ALA A 306 -6.11 -15.50 4.03
N GLN A 307 -7.11 -15.35 3.17
CA GLN A 307 -7.32 -14.17 2.35
C GLN A 307 -8.40 -13.29 3.00
N LEU A 308 -8.16 -11.98 3.08
CA LEU A 308 -9.17 -10.99 3.46
C LEU A 308 -10.24 -10.85 2.35
N ALA A 309 -11.50 -10.83 2.77
CA ALA A 309 -12.66 -10.47 1.99
C ALA A 309 -13.59 -9.54 2.78
N TYR A 310 -14.47 -8.84 2.08
CA TYR A 310 -15.45 -7.91 2.64
C TYR A 310 -16.87 -8.25 2.18
N SER A 311 -17.89 -8.06 3.02
CA SER A 311 -19.29 -8.37 2.69
C SER A 311 -20.15 -7.10 2.73
N PRO A 312 -20.24 -6.33 1.62
CA PRO A 312 -21.04 -5.10 1.60
C PRO A 312 -22.55 -5.36 1.69
N LYS A 313 -23.05 -6.53 1.25
CA LYS A 313 -24.49 -6.84 1.25
C LYS A 313 -24.98 -7.30 2.62
N GLU A 314 -24.20 -8.18 3.24
CA GLU A 314 -24.44 -8.73 4.57
C GLU A 314 -23.94 -7.79 5.67
N ASP A 315 -23.30 -6.68 5.30
CA ASP A 315 -22.75 -5.67 6.21
C ASP A 315 -21.78 -6.26 7.22
N ILE A 316 -20.86 -7.13 6.77
CA ILE A 316 -19.86 -7.78 7.63
C ILE A 316 -18.49 -7.14 7.37
N ASP A 317 -17.91 -6.58 8.43
CA ASP A 317 -16.68 -5.80 8.37
C ASP A 317 -15.49 -6.58 7.81
N ILE A 318 -15.29 -7.81 8.30
CA ILE A 318 -14.14 -8.64 7.91
C ILE A 318 -14.62 -10.06 7.67
N VAL A 319 -14.27 -10.64 6.53
CA VAL A 319 -14.46 -12.06 6.22
C VAL A 319 -13.11 -12.69 5.88
N LEU A 320 -12.77 -13.79 6.52
CA LEU A 320 -11.55 -14.54 6.21
C LEU A 320 -11.89 -15.75 5.34
N LEU A 321 -11.21 -15.86 4.20
CA LEU A 321 -11.38 -16.96 3.25
C LEU A 321 -10.12 -17.84 3.22
N LYS A 322 -10.28 -19.15 3.40
CA LYS A 322 -9.21 -20.13 3.19
C LYS A 322 -9.58 -21.03 2.03
N HIS A 323 -8.73 -21.08 1.00
CA HIS A 323 -9.04 -21.76 -0.26
C HIS A 323 -10.41 -21.36 -0.86
N GLY A 324 -10.77 -20.07 -0.74
CA GLY A 324 -12.04 -19.52 -1.23
C GLY A 324 -13.27 -19.81 -0.36
N LYS A 325 -13.14 -20.59 0.73
CA LYS A 325 -14.24 -20.87 1.68
C LYS A 325 -14.14 -19.98 2.92
N PRO A 326 -15.27 -19.45 3.45
CA PRO A 326 -15.24 -18.65 4.66
C PRO A 326 -14.87 -19.49 5.87
N ILE A 327 -13.96 -18.99 6.69
CA ILE A 327 -13.52 -19.65 7.93
C ILE A 327 -13.86 -18.87 9.19
N ALA A 328 -13.99 -17.54 9.09
CA ALA A 328 -14.36 -16.66 10.18
C ALA A 328 -14.86 -15.32 9.61
N GLY A 329 -15.74 -14.66 10.36
CA GLY A 329 -16.19 -13.30 10.11
C GLY A 329 -16.05 -12.49 11.39
N TYR A 330 -15.81 -11.19 11.27
CA TYR A 330 -15.63 -10.31 12.42
C TYR A 330 -16.42 -9.02 12.24
N GLU A 331 -16.91 -8.52 13.36
CA GLU A 331 -17.34 -7.13 13.55
C GLU A 331 -16.21 -6.37 14.26
N LEU A 332 -15.92 -5.14 13.84
CA LEU A 332 -14.92 -4.27 14.43
C LEU A 332 -15.55 -2.97 14.91
N LYS A 333 -15.22 -2.56 16.13
CA LYS A 333 -15.60 -1.24 16.66
C LYS A 333 -14.40 -0.56 17.32
N ILE A 334 -14.23 0.74 17.05
CA ILE A 334 -13.23 1.55 17.77
C ILE A 334 -13.65 1.70 19.23
N GLY A 335 -14.95 1.95 19.48
CA GLY A 335 -15.53 2.00 20.81
C GLY A 335 -15.92 0.62 21.36
N GLU A 336 -16.69 0.64 22.44
CA GLU A 336 -17.21 -0.57 23.09
C GLU A 336 -18.29 -1.24 22.23
N ILE A 337 -18.39 -2.58 22.33
CA ILE A 337 -19.45 -3.36 21.71
C ILE A 337 -20.44 -3.77 22.79
N GLU A 338 -21.68 -3.30 22.67
CA GLU A 338 -22.74 -3.68 23.61
C GLU A 338 -23.21 -5.11 23.37
N LYS A 339 -23.82 -5.74 24.39
CA LYS A 339 -24.31 -7.12 24.29
C LYS A 339 -25.30 -7.32 23.14
N ALA A 340 -26.24 -6.39 22.95
CA ALA A 340 -27.23 -6.47 21.89
C ALA A 340 -26.58 -6.33 20.50
N GLU A 341 -25.58 -5.45 20.35
CA GLU A 341 -24.81 -5.31 19.12
C GLU A 341 -24.01 -6.57 18.80
N ALA A 342 -23.35 -7.16 19.81
CA ALA A 342 -22.62 -8.41 19.70
C ALA A 342 -23.50 -9.57 19.22
N GLU A 343 -24.68 -9.75 19.84
CA GLU A 343 -25.64 -10.79 19.45
C GLU A 343 -26.10 -10.61 17.99
N LYS A 344 -26.41 -9.38 17.59
CA LYS A 344 -26.79 -9.05 16.22
C LYS A 344 -25.66 -9.33 15.22
N ALA A 345 -24.43 -8.93 15.53
CA ALA A 345 -23.26 -9.16 14.69
C ALA A 345 -22.97 -10.66 14.52
N ILE A 346 -22.99 -11.43 15.61
CA ILE A 346 -22.80 -12.89 15.59
C ILE A 346 -23.88 -13.56 14.75
N TRP A 347 -25.15 -13.18 14.94
CA TRP A 347 -26.25 -13.73 14.17
C TRP A 347 -26.10 -13.42 12.68
N LYS A 348 -25.74 -12.17 12.32
CA LYS A 348 -25.49 -11.71 10.94
C LYS A 348 -24.40 -12.55 10.27
N ILE A 349 -23.26 -12.73 10.94
CA ILE A 349 -22.12 -13.52 10.44
C ILE A 349 -22.51 -14.98 10.23
N ARG A 350 -23.16 -15.61 11.21
CA ARG A 350 -23.56 -17.03 11.12
C ARG A 350 -24.64 -17.27 10.07
N SER A 351 -25.61 -16.37 9.96
CA SER A 351 -26.67 -16.43 8.94
C SER A 351 -26.10 -16.27 7.52
N ALA A 352 -24.97 -15.60 7.37
CA ALA A 352 -24.19 -15.55 6.13
C ALA A 352 -23.40 -16.84 5.84
N GLY A 353 -23.62 -17.93 6.60
CA GLY A 353 -22.96 -19.23 6.41
C GLY A 353 -21.47 -19.24 6.77
N ILE A 354 -21.04 -18.30 7.60
CA ILE A 354 -19.65 -18.21 8.08
C ILE A 354 -19.57 -18.98 9.42
N PRO A 355 -18.65 -19.95 9.56
CA PRO A 355 -18.71 -20.90 10.68
C PRO A 355 -18.28 -20.32 12.04
N LYS A 356 -17.48 -19.25 12.04
CA LYS A 356 -17.02 -18.58 13.26
C LYS A 356 -17.31 -17.09 13.20
N ALA A 357 -17.81 -16.54 14.30
CA ALA A 357 -18.06 -15.12 14.48
C ALA A 357 -17.16 -14.57 15.60
N GLY A 358 -16.26 -13.65 15.24
CA GLY A 358 -15.45 -12.91 16.18
C GLY A 358 -15.91 -11.47 16.33
N LEU A 359 -15.50 -10.84 17.43
CA LEU A 359 -15.76 -9.45 17.75
C LEU A 359 -14.44 -8.77 18.12
N VAL A 360 -14.21 -7.58 17.60
CA VAL A 360 -13.00 -6.80 17.89
C VAL A 360 -13.40 -5.42 18.41
N SER A 361 -12.94 -5.06 19.61
CA SER A 361 -13.11 -3.72 20.16
C SER A 361 -11.76 -3.14 20.58
N LEU A 362 -11.53 -1.87 20.26
CA LEU A 362 -10.32 -1.19 20.70
C LEU A 362 -10.44 -0.55 22.10
N ALA A 363 -11.66 -0.39 22.61
CA ALA A 363 -11.92 0.30 23.88
C ALA A 363 -12.01 -0.63 25.08
N SER A 364 -12.65 -1.80 24.93
CA SER A 364 -12.83 -2.75 26.02
C SER A 364 -13.03 -4.17 25.51
N LYS A 365 -13.02 -5.16 26.41
CA LYS A 365 -13.23 -6.56 26.02
C LYS A 365 -14.64 -6.76 25.47
N PRO A 366 -14.80 -7.22 24.22
CA PRO A 366 -16.13 -7.48 23.66
C PRO A 366 -16.87 -8.57 24.44
N PRO A 367 -18.21 -8.62 24.34
CA PRO A 367 -19.00 -9.76 24.79
C PRO A 367 -18.49 -11.10 24.21
N PRO A 368 -18.77 -12.24 24.87
CA PRO A 368 -18.29 -13.54 24.40
C PRO A 368 -18.74 -13.88 22.97
N SER A 369 -17.80 -14.36 22.17
CA SER A 369 -17.97 -14.83 20.79
C SER A 369 -16.98 -15.97 20.50
N ASP A 370 -16.89 -16.45 19.26
CA ASP A 370 -15.88 -17.47 18.92
C ASP A 370 -14.44 -16.93 19.05
N GLU A 371 -14.24 -15.63 18.81
CA GLU A 371 -13.00 -14.88 19.07
C GLU A 371 -13.32 -13.44 19.50
N SER A 372 -13.23 -13.11 20.79
CA SER A 372 -13.43 -11.73 21.30
C SER A 372 -12.07 -11.08 21.59
N LEU A 373 -11.67 -10.13 20.75
CA LEU A 373 -10.33 -9.55 20.72
C LEU A 373 -10.32 -8.09 21.18
N THR A 374 -9.34 -7.73 22.01
CA THR A 374 -9.03 -6.34 22.39
C THR A 374 -7.87 -5.76 21.57
N SER A 375 -7.59 -4.47 21.78
CA SER A 375 -6.36 -3.82 21.28
C SER A 375 -5.09 -4.61 21.65
N GLU A 376 -4.99 -5.07 22.90
CA GLU A 376 -3.84 -5.85 23.39
C GLU A 376 -3.71 -7.20 22.65
N ASP A 377 -4.83 -7.88 22.38
CA ASP A 377 -4.83 -9.13 21.62
C ASP A 377 -4.33 -8.89 20.18
N LEU A 378 -4.74 -7.80 19.54
CA LEU A 378 -4.26 -7.44 18.20
C LEU A 378 -2.74 -7.17 18.20
N VAL A 379 -2.24 -6.47 19.21
CA VAL A 379 -0.80 -6.21 19.38
C VAL A 379 -0.03 -7.51 19.59
N GLU A 380 -0.55 -8.44 20.38
CA GLU A 380 0.10 -9.74 20.60
C GLU A 380 0.10 -10.59 19.32
N ILE A 381 -1.00 -10.62 18.57
CA ILE A 381 -1.07 -11.25 17.25
C ILE A 381 0.00 -10.66 16.32
N ALA A 382 0.11 -9.33 16.27
CA ALA A 382 1.10 -8.63 15.45
C ALA A 382 2.54 -9.01 15.83
N ARG A 383 2.85 -9.07 17.13
CA ARG A 383 4.17 -9.50 17.64
C ARG A 383 4.47 -10.96 17.30
N GLN A 384 3.48 -11.84 17.40
CA GLN A 384 3.63 -13.25 17.03
C GLN A 384 3.89 -13.43 15.53
N ILE A 385 3.18 -12.68 14.68
CA ILE A 385 3.45 -12.66 13.24
C ILE A 385 4.88 -12.20 12.99
N ARG A 386 5.30 -11.08 13.57
CA ARG A 386 6.66 -10.55 13.40
C ARG A 386 7.75 -11.55 13.81
N LYS A 387 7.58 -12.27 14.92
CA LYS A 387 8.50 -13.33 15.37
C LYS A 387 8.68 -14.46 14.35
N LYS A 388 7.68 -14.73 13.49
CA LYS A 388 7.78 -15.80 12.47
C LYS A 388 8.73 -15.45 11.34
N TRP A 389 8.84 -14.18 10.97
CA TRP A 389 9.68 -13.72 9.85
C TRP A 389 11.08 -13.26 10.28
N GLN A 390 11.32 -13.12 11.59
CA GLN A 390 12.66 -12.88 12.14
C GLN A 390 13.49 -14.17 12.30
N LYS A 391 12.84 -15.34 12.20
CA LYS A 391 13.50 -16.65 12.12
C LYS A 391 13.83 -16.96 10.67
#